data_AF-A0A6N7HAL1-F1
#
_entry.id   AF-A0A6N7HAL1-F1
#
_cell.length_a   1.000
_cell.length_b   1.000
_cell.length_c   1.000
_cell.angle_alpha   90.00
_cell.angle_beta   90.00
_cell.angle_gamma   90.00
#
_symmetry.space_group_name_H-M   'P 1'
#
loop_
_entity.id
_entity.type
_entity.pdbx_description
1 polymer ?
#
loop_
_entity_poly.entity_id
_entity_poly.type
_entity_poly.pdbx_seq_one_letter_code
_entity_poly.pdbx_strand_id
1 'polypeptide(L)'
;MRTLQSIVGLLTLLLVVGTVPVPASSAEVQAVPADVHLFYYPWYGSPSVNGSYRHWQQGDHTPPEDIGADFYPTLGAYDSGDTAAIDQHMAWVQRSGAGTIVTSWWGQGSYEDNLVPSILESAARHGIKVAWHLEPYGGRTAASTVADIDYINSRYGSSPAFYRDAAHGNRSAFYVFESLRITDWTALEQVASTSIVLAQTTDTSKVAHFGGMYTYDGIAGATAPGWKNASDFCKANGLVWAPSVAPGYLDDRAVPGNTTPTVDRDNGAAYDRQWNNALDPATGGAPTWVSVTSFNEWHEGSVIEPARSGPPGGHGYLTFEGAYGQTGAAAETAYLDRTRYWVDRFTGGTVPPADPDLARGRPITASSNVGGYPATAANDGNPSSYWESANHAFPQSITVDLGAPAEVGRLVLSLPGAWGARTQTLSVLASTDGSSYTTVAGPSGYRFDPAAQNTVTVPVTAGSRRYLRLVLTANTGWPAGQVAEVQAYRTSVP
;
A
#
# COMPACT_ATOMS: atom_id res chain seq x y z
N MET A 1 99.67 -3.34 5.82
CA MET A 1 99.78 -1.92 5.44
C MET A 1 98.38 -1.39 5.12
N ARG A 2 97.98 -0.33 5.82
CA ARG A 2 96.97 0.72 5.51
C ARG A 2 95.69 0.37 4.71
N THR A 3 94.57 0.49 5.43
CA THR A 3 93.24 1.07 5.07
C THR A 3 92.96 1.48 3.62
N LEU A 4 91.74 1.16 3.13
CA LEU A 4 90.90 2.12 2.41
C LEU A 4 89.40 1.81 2.59
N GLN A 5 88.63 2.89 2.77
CA GLN A 5 87.19 2.98 3.01
C GLN A 5 86.36 2.53 1.80
N SER A 6 85.11 2.12 2.01
CA SER A 6 83.94 2.62 1.27
C SER A 6 82.61 2.16 1.89
N ILE A 7 81.69 3.12 1.95
CA ILE A 7 80.40 3.15 2.63
C ILE A 7 79.34 2.38 1.81
N VAL A 8 78.54 1.55 2.48
CA VAL A 8 77.36 0.88 1.90
C VAL A 8 76.12 1.73 2.16
N GLY A 9 75.51 2.25 1.10
CA GLY A 9 74.24 2.97 1.12
C GLY A 9 73.05 2.00 1.02
N LEU A 10 72.10 2.18 1.95
CA LEU A 10 70.89 1.39 2.13
C LEU A 10 69.86 1.72 1.03
N LEU A 11 69.34 0.70 0.33
CA LEU A 11 68.25 0.84 -0.65
C LEU A 11 66.90 0.66 0.07
N THR A 12 66.04 1.68 0.03
CA THR A 12 64.69 1.66 0.63
C THR A 12 63.70 1.01 -0.36
N LEU A 13 63.10 -0.12 0.03
CA LEU A 13 62.04 -0.80 -0.74
C LEU A 13 60.67 -0.24 -0.32
N LEU A 14 59.97 0.40 -1.26
CA LEU A 14 58.62 0.93 -1.06
C LEU A 14 57.60 -0.23 -1.13
N LEU A 15 56.92 -0.52 -0.02
CA LEU A 15 55.83 -1.50 0.03
C LEU A 15 54.51 -0.83 -0.41
N VAL A 16 53.98 -1.20 -1.57
CA VAL A 16 52.63 -0.79 -1.99
C VAL A 16 51.62 -1.72 -1.31
N VAL A 17 50.93 -1.22 -0.29
CA VAL A 17 49.80 -1.91 0.35
C VAL A 17 48.58 -1.72 -0.55
N GLY A 18 48.18 -2.78 -1.27
CA GLY A 18 46.93 -2.81 -2.01
C GLY A 18 45.75 -2.81 -1.03
N THR A 19 44.90 -1.78 -1.11
CA THR A 19 43.63 -1.73 -0.39
C THR A 19 42.67 -2.75 -1.00
N VAL A 20 42.39 -3.83 -0.26
CA VAL A 20 41.28 -4.74 -0.56
C VAL A 20 39.98 -3.93 -0.38
N PRO A 21 39.05 -3.91 -1.35
CA PRO A 21 37.76 -3.28 -1.14
C PRO A 21 37.02 -4.03 -0.04
N VAL A 22 36.71 -3.32 1.05
CA VAL A 22 35.77 -3.77 2.07
C VAL A 22 34.42 -4.00 1.37
N PRO A 23 33.77 -5.17 1.55
CA PRO A 23 32.44 -5.36 0.99
C PRO A 23 31.52 -4.27 1.53
N ALA A 24 30.68 -3.72 0.65
CA ALA A 24 29.68 -2.74 1.01
C ALA A 24 28.92 -3.22 2.26
N SER A 25 28.75 -2.31 3.22
CA SER A 25 27.82 -2.44 4.34
C SER A 25 26.56 -3.13 3.84
N SER A 26 26.12 -4.20 4.53
CA SER A 26 24.76 -4.70 4.38
C SER A 26 23.83 -3.50 4.38
N ALA A 27 23.04 -3.32 3.32
CA ALA A 27 21.99 -2.32 3.32
C ALA A 27 21.17 -2.55 4.59
N GLU A 28 21.12 -1.58 5.49
CA GLU A 28 20.18 -1.63 6.60
C GLU A 28 18.80 -1.78 5.97
N VAL A 29 18.15 -2.92 6.22
CA VAL A 29 16.77 -3.11 5.81
C VAL A 29 15.97 -2.02 6.49
N GLN A 30 15.42 -1.10 5.69
CA GLN A 30 14.67 0.04 6.21
C GLN A 30 13.51 -0.49 7.06
N ALA A 31 13.57 -0.24 8.37
CA ALA A 31 12.54 -0.67 9.29
C ALA A 31 11.22 0.04 8.94
N VAL A 32 10.18 -0.76 8.71
CA VAL A 32 8.84 -0.28 8.37
C VAL A 32 8.04 -0.10 9.66
N PRO A 33 7.12 0.88 9.76
CA PRO A 33 6.34 1.09 10.99
C PRO A 33 5.54 -0.15 11.39
N ALA A 34 5.78 -0.64 12.60
CA ALA A 34 5.22 -1.91 13.06
C ALA A 34 3.75 -1.82 13.47
N ASP A 35 3.19 -0.61 13.61
CA ASP A 35 1.84 -0.35 14.13
C ASP A 35 0.70 -0.52 13.09
N VAL A 36 1.04 -0.91 11.85
CA VAL A 36 0.05 -1.34 10.85
C VAL A 36 0.20 -2.83 10.56
N HIS A 37 -0.87 -3.57 10.81
CA HIS A 37 -0.91 -5.02 10.89
C HIS A 37 -1.78 -5.60 9.76
N LEU A 38 -1.24 -6.48 8.92
CA LEU A 38 -2.02 -7.08 7.82
C LEU A 38 -2.41 -8.52 8.18
N PHE A 39 -3.71 -8.85 8.18
CA PHE A 39 -4.12 -10.25 8.34
C PHE A 39 -3.62 -11.10 7.15
N TYR A 40 -2.92 -12.19 7.46
CA TYR A 40 -2.17 -13.01 6.49
C TYR A 40 -2.53 -14.49 6.65
N TYR A 41 -2.82 -15.16 5.53
CA TYR A 41 -3.39 -16.51 5.50
C TYR A 41 -2.43 -17.48 4.77
N PRO A 42 -1.65 -18.28 5.51
CA PRO A 42 -0.72 -19.24 4.95
C PRO A 42 -1.37 -20.62 4.72
N TRP A 43 -2.55 -20.68 4.13
CA TRP A 43 -3.32 -21.93 4.01
C TRP A 43 -3.48 -22.47 2.58
N TYR A 44 -2.98 -21.74 1.59
CA TYR A 44 -3.14 -22.11 0.18
C TYR A 44 -2.17 -23.23 -0.18
N GLY A 45 -2.58 -24.12 -1.08
CA GLY A 45 -1.77 -25.27 -1.49
C GLY A 45 -1.88 -25.52 -2.98
N SER A 46 -0.80 -26.03 -3.59
CA SER A 46 -0.73 -26.43 -5.00
C SER A 46 -0.28 -27.89 -5.13
N PRO A 47 -0.59 -28.58 -6.25
CA PRO A 47 -0.09 -29.93 -6.51
C PRO A 47 1.44 -30.03 -6.51
N SER A 48 2.14 -28.96 -6.85
CA SER A 48 3.60 -28.98 -7.01
C SER A 48 4.37 -28.98 -5.69
N VAL A 49 3.79 -28.44 -4.61
CA VAL A 49 4.46 -28.27 -3.31
C VAL A 49 3.73 -29.08 -2.23
N ASN A 50 2.42 -28.89 -2.07
CA ASN A 50 1.60 -29.63 -1.11
C ASN A 50 1.06 -30.99 -1.63
N GLY A 51 1.21 -31.28 -2.93
CA GLY A 51 0.71 -32.52 -3.54
C GLY A 51 -0.78 -32.48 -3.93
N SER A 52 -1.52 -31.47 -3.50
CA SER A 52 -2.89 -31.18 -3.93
C SER A 52 -3.22 -29.70 -3.77
N TYR A 53 -4.26 -29.23 -4.47
CA TYR A 53 -4.85 -27.93 -4.18
C TYR A 53 -5.46 -27.90 -2.77
N ARG A 54 -5.23 -26.80 -2.06
CA ARG A 54 -5.83 -26.49 -0.76
C ARG A 54 -6.39 -25.07 -0.84
N HIS A 55 -7.59 -24.86 -0.29
CA HIS A 55 -8.35 -23.60 -0.32
C HIS A 55 -8.84 -23.15 -1.71
N TRP A 56 -8.02 -23.22 -2.76
CA TRP A 56 -8.38 -22.73 -4.11
C TRP A 56 -9.63 -23.37 -4.72
N GLN A 57 -9.98 -24.59 -4.34
CA GLN A 57 -11.14 -25.35 -4.81
C GLN A 57 -12.45 -25.04 -4.07
N GLN A 58 -12.43 -24.15 -3.07
CA GLN A 58 -13.61 -23.79 -2.30
C GLN A 58 -14.73 -23.28 -3.22
N GLY A 59 -16.00 -23.53 -2.87
CA GLY A 59 -17.15 -23.22 -3.73
C GLY A 59 -17.32 -24.16 -4.93
N ASP A 60 -16.78 -25.38 -4.86
CA ASP A 60 -16.79 -26.40 -5.93
C ASP A 60 -16.03 -25.98 -7.22
N HIS A 61 -15.04 -25.11 -7.08
CA HIS A 61 -14.19 -24.64 -8.17
C HIS A 61 -13.05 -25.61 -8.53
N THR A 62 -12.53 -25.53 -9.77
CA THR A 62 -11.48 -26.43 -10.30
C THR A 62 -10.19 -25.70 -10.71
N PRO A 63 -9.20 -25.55 -9.80
CA PRO A 63 -7.95 -24.85 -10.09
C PRO A 63 -7.10 -25.56 -11.16
N PRO A 64 -6.17 -24.88 -11.85
CA PRO A 64 -5.67 -23.53 -11.53
C PRO A 64 -6.41 -22.36 -12.18
N GLU A 65 -7.15 -22.56 -13.27
CA GLU A 65 -7.82 -21.46 -13.97
C GLU A 65 -9.14 -21.04 -13.32
N ASP A 66 -9.81 -21.95 -12.62
CA ASP A 66 -11.06 -21.70 -11.89
C ASP A 66 -10.86 -21.86 -10.37
N ILE A 67 -10.84 -20.75 -9.64
CA ILE A 67 -10.63 -20.74 -8.19
C ILE A 67 -11.83 -20.13 -7.44
N GLY A 68 -11.98 -20.52 -6.18
CA GLY A 68 -12.97 -19.99 -5.23
C GLY A 68 -12.59 -18.62 -4.68
N ALA A 69 -12.39 -17.65 -5.58
CA ALA A 69 -12.13 -16.25 -5.26
C ALA A 69 -12.62 -15.36 -6.41
N ASP A 70 -13.15 -14.19 -6.08
CA ASP A 70 -13.62 -13.21 -7.07
C ASP A 70 -12.51 -12.46 -7.80
N PHE A 71 -11.31 -12.46 -7.23
CA PHE A 71 -10.09 -11.93 -7.84
C PHE A 71 -9.10 -13.08 -8.08
N TYR A 72 -8.22 -12.93 -9.08
CA TYR A 72 -7.19 -13.93 -9.39
C TYR A 72 -5.80 -13.44 -9.00
N PRO A 73 -5.01 -14.19 -8.20
CA PRO A 73 -3.67 -13.76 -7.80
C PRO A 73 -2.70 -13.59 -8.97
N THR A 74 -1.84 -12.58 -8.90
CA THR A 74 -0.74 -12.43 -9.88
C THR A 74 0.20 -13.63 -9.89
N LEU A 75 0.41 -14.26 -8.72
CA LEU A 75 1.16 -15.52 -8.56
C LEU A 75 0.39 -16.78 -9.01
N GLY A 76 -0.88 -16.65 -9.41
CA GLY A 76 -1.76 -17.78 -9.69
C GLY A 76 -2.21 -18.53 -8.44
N ALA A 77 -2.72 -19.74 -8.60
CA ALA A 77 -3.10 -20.63 -7.50
C ALA A 77 -1.85 -21.18 -6.77
N TYR A 78 -1.15 -20.30 -6.06
CA TYR A 78 0.14 -20.55 -5.41
C TYR A 78 0.02 -21.47 -4.19
N ASP A 79 1.17 -21.90 -3.66
CA ASP A 79 1.26 -22.66 -2.42
C ASP A 79 1.89 -21.81 -1.32
N SER A 80 1.26 -21.75 -0.15
CA SER A 80 1.79 -21.02 1.00
C SER A 80 3.08 -21.61 1.57
N GLY A 81 3.43 -22.85 1.22
CA GLY A 81 4.71 -23.48 1.51
C GLY A 81 5.82 -23.19 0.49
N ASP A 82 5.51 -22.53 -0.63
CA ASP A 82 6.54 -22.10 -1.58
C ASP A 82 7.30 -20.88 -1.03
N THR A 83 8.57 -21.09 -0.71
CA THR A 83 9.45 -20.02 -0.20
C THR A 83 9.57 -18.82 -1.14
N ALA A 84 9.44 -19.01 -2.46
CA ALA A 84 9.45 -17.90 -3.42
C ALA A 84 8.17 -17.06 -3.33
N ALA A 85 7.01 -17.70 -3.15
CA ALA A 85 5.75 -17.00 -2.90
C ALA A 85 5.79 -16.25 -1.56
N ILE A 86 6.29 -16.88 -0.49
CA ILE A 86 6.46 -16.21 0.82
C ILE A 86 7.38 -14.98 0.69
N ASP A 87 8.52 -15.10 0.01
CA ASP A 87 9.45 -13.98 -0.17
C ASP A 87 8.83 -12.84 -0.97
N GLN A 88 8.08 -13.16 -2.04
CA GLN A 88 7.35 -12.17 -2.81
C GLN A 88 6.24 -11.50 -1.99
N HIS A 89 5.56 -12.24 -1.11
CA HIS A 89 4.58 -11.65 -0.19
C HIS A 89 5.24 -10.64 0.74
N MET A 90 6.39 -10.98 1.35
CA MET A 90 7.08 -10.05 2.25
C MET A 90 7.57 -8.79 1.50
N ALA A 91 8.02 -8.92 0.25
CA ALA A 91 8.33 -7.77 -0.59
C ALA A 91 7.10 -6.88 -0.86
N TRP A 92 5.91 -7.47 -1.02
CA TRP A 92 4.66 -6.72 -1.14
C TRP A 92 4.17 -6.10 0.16
N VAL A 93 4.40 -6.75 1.31
CA VAL A 93 4.16 -6.16 2.63
C VAL A 93 5.08 -4.96 2.84
N GLN A 94 6.38 -5.07 2.50
CA GLN A 94 7.29 -3.92 2.51
C GLN A 94 6.81 -2.83 1.51
N ARG A 95 6.25 -3.23 0.36
CA ARG A 95 5.61 -2.29 -0.58
C ARG A 95 4.36 -1.62 -0.02
N SER A 96 3.61 -2.24 0.88
CA SER A 96 2.44 -1.57 1.47
C SER A 96 2.83 -0.58 2.56
N GLY A 97 4.11 -0.56 2.98
CA GLY A 97 4.56 0.23 4.11
C GLY A 97 4.06 -0.29 5.46
N ALA A 98 3.36 -1.43 5.51
CA ALA A 98 3.01 -2.08 6.78
C ALA A 98 4.21 -2.86 7.32
N GLY A 99 4.46 -2.78 8.62
CA GLY A 99 5.60 -3.43 9.27
C GLY A 99 5.30 -4.81 9.85
N THR A 100 4.02 -5.21 9.92
CA THR A 100 3.62 -6.44 10.60
C THR A 100 2.57 -7.22 9.81
N ILE A 101 2.76 -8.54 9.70
CA ILE A 101 1.69 -9.48 9.33
C ILE A 101 1.13 -10.15 10.58
N VAL A 102 -0.17 -10.45 10.56
CA VAL A 102 -0.87 -11.22 11.59
C VAL A 102 -1.23 -12.57 10.97
N THR A 103 -0.41 -13.58 11.24
CA THR A 103 -0.56 -14.89 10.58
C THR A 103 -1.71 -15.68 11.19
N SER A 104 -2.64 -16.13 10.34
CA SER A 104 -3.67 -17.11 10.68
C SER A 104 -3.01 -18.40 11.18
N TRP A 105 -3.50 -18.93 12.30
CA TRP A 105 -2.92 -20.08 12.99
C TRP A 105 -4.01 -20.97 13.61
N TRP A 106 -4.00 -22.26 13.23
CA TRP A 106 -5.09 -23.22 13.47
C TRP A 106 -4.77 -24.32 14.50
N GLY A 107 -3.73 -24.14 15.32
CA GLY A 107 -3.34 -25.14 16.33
C GLY A 107 -1.93 -25.69 16.12
N GLN A 108 -1.38 -26.28 17.17
CA GLN A 108 -0.04 -26.88 17.13
C GLN A 108 -0.02 -28.03 16.11
N GLY A 109 0.99 -28.04 15.23
CA GLY A 109 1.14 -29.03 14.17
C GLY A 109 0.14 -28.91 13.02
N SER A 110 -0.67 -27.84 12.95
CA SER A 110 -1.50 -27.56 11.77
C SER A 110 -0.65 -27.30 10.53
N TYR A 111 -1.30 -27.27 9.36
CA TYR A 111 -0.61 -26.90 8.12
C TYR A 111 0.10 -25.55 8.27
N GLU A 112 -0.60 -24.57 8.82
CA GLU A 112 -0.14 -23.20 9.05
C GLU A 112 1.01 -23.17 10.08
N ASP A 113 0.92 -23.92 11.18
CA ASP A 113 2.00 -24.00 12.19
C ASP A 113 3.30 -24.54 11.60
N ASN A 114 3.21 -25.51 10.68
CA ASN A 114 4.39 -26.07 10.01
C ASN A 114 5.07 -25.09 9.04
N LEU A 115 4.36 -24.06 8.57
CA LEU A 115 4.89 -23.04 7.66
C LEU A 115 5.54 -21.85 8.37
N VAL A 116 5.25 -21.68 9.67
CA VAL A 116 5.74 -20.55 10.49
C VAL A 116 7.26 -20.34 10.39
N PRO A 117 8.14 -21.38 10.45
CA PRO A 117 9.58 -21.16 10.33
C PRO A 117 9.99 -20.43 9.05
N SER A 118 9.45 -20.83 7.90
CA SER A 118 9.75 -20.20 6.60
C SER A 118 9.20 -18.78 6.51
N ILE A 119 8.02 -18.53 7.08
CA ILE A 119 7.41 -17.20 7.17
C ILE A 119 8.29 -16.27 8.00
N LEU A 120 8.72 -16.71 9.19
CA LEU A 120 9.59 -15.93 10.07
C LEU A 120 10.97 -15.66 9.46
N GLU A 121 11.56 -16.63 8.76
CA GLU A 121 12.83 -16.45 8.07
C GLU A 121 12.72 -15.38 6.97
N SER A 122 11.70 -15.50 6.11
CA SER A 122 11.45 -14.52 5.05
C SER A 122 11.15 -13.13 5.63
N ALA A 123 10.24 -13.05 6.61
CA ALA A 123 9.90 -11.79 7.26
C ALA A 123 11.15 -11.11 7.88
N ALA A 124 12.05 -11.88 8.48
CA ALA A 124 13.31 -11.34 9.02
C ALA A 124 14.20 -10.72 7.94
N ARG A 125 14.31 -11.36 6.75
CA ARG A 125 15.08 -10.82 5.62
C ARG A 125 14.51 -9.51 5.09
N HIS A 126 13.19 -9.34 5.16
CA HIS A 126 12.48 -8.15 4.67
C HIS A 126 12.20 -7.10 5.75
N GLY A 127 12.63 -7.34 7.00
CA GLY A 127 12.41 -6.42 8.11
C GLY A 127 10.95 -6.37 8.59
N ILE A 128 10.14 -7.36 8.23
CA ILE A 128 8.73 -7.50 8.61
C ILE A 128 8.61 -8.27 9.93
N LYS A 129 7.63 -7.90 10.74
CA LYS A 129 7.28 -8.58 11.99
C LYS A 129 6.08 -9.51 11.83
N VAL A 130 6.00 -10.51 12.69
CA VAL A 130 4.94 -11.53 12.69
C VAL A 130 4.23 -11.55 14.04
N ALA A 131 2.95 -11.18 14.03
CA ALA A 131 1.98 -11.38 15.10
C ALA A 131 1.02 -12.53 14.74
N TRP A 132 0.10 -12.87 15.64
CA TRP A 132 -0.63 -14.14 15.57
C TRP A 132 -2.15 -13.92 15.55
N HIS A 133 -2.85 -14.56 14.61
CA HIS A 133 -4.31 -14.64 14.57
C HIS A 133 -4.71 -16.05 14.96
N LEU A 134 -5.16 -16.21 16.21
CA LEU A 134 -5.59 -17.50 16.74
C LEU A 134 -7.01 -17.79 16.24
N GLU A 135 -7.11 -18.79 15.39
CA GLU A 135 -8.34 -19.19 14.71
C GLU A 135 -9.24 -20.07 15.60
N PRO A 136 -10.55 -20.17 15.30
CA PRO A 136 -11.52 -20.94 16.08
C PRO A 136 -11.42 -22.44 15.79
N TYR A 137 -10.24 -23.03 16.00
CA TYR A 137 -10.02 -24.45 15.83
C TYR A 137 -10.89 -25.28 16.80
N GLY A 138 -11.14 -26.54 16.42
CA GLY A 138 -12.03 -27.43 17.17
C GLY A 138 -11.59 -27.62 18.62
N GLY A 139 -12.48 -27.32 19.56
CA GLY A 139 -12.23 -27.49 21.00
C GLY A 139 -11.42 -26.38 21.67
N ARG A 140 -11.19 -25.25 21.01
CA ARG A 140 -10.49 -24.10 21.63
C ARG A 140 -11.20 -23.61 22.89
N THR A 141 -10.44 -23.43 23.97
CA THR A 141 -10.87 -22.88 25.26
C THR A 141 -9.94 -21.72 25.67
N ALA A 142 -10.28 -20.97 26.71
CA ALA A 142 -9.37 -19.97 27.26
C ALA A 142 -8.03 -20.58 27.73
N ALA A 143 -8.08 -21.76 28.36
CA ALA A 143 -6.88 -22.46 28.81
C ALA A 143 -6.03 -23.00 27.65
N SER A 144 -6.64 -23.54 26.59
CA SER A 144 -5.86 -23.97 25.41
C SER A 144 -5.26 -22.78 24.67
N THR A 145 -5.97 -21.64 24.61
CA THR A 145 -5.45 -20.39 24.03
C THR A 145 -4.19 -19.93 24.77
N VAL A 146 -4.18 -19.99 26.11
CA VAL A 146 -2.97 -19.71 26.93
C VAL A 146 -1.84 -20.67 26.60
N ALA A 147 -2.13 -21.98 26.56
CA ALA A 147 -1.13 -22.99 26.23
C ALA A 147 -0.52 -22.79 24.83
N ASP A 148 -1.32 -22.35 23.86
CA ASP A 148 -0.86 -22.04 22.51
C ASP A 148 -0.04 -20.77 22.45
N ILE A 149 -0.42 -19.73 23.20
CA ILE A 149 0.39 -18.51 23.35
C ILE A 149 1.78 -18.85 23.91
N ASP A 150 1.84 -19.70 24.94
CA ASP A 150 3.10 -20.15 25.53
C ASP A 150 3.91 -21.01 24.54
N TYR A 151 3.26 -21.91 23.81
CA TYR A 151 3.90 -22.70 22.75
C TYR A 151 4.52 -21.79 21.68
N ILE A 152 3.76 -20.84 21.14
CA ILE A 152 4.21 -19.91 20.11
C ILE A 152 5.37 -19.05 20.62
N ASN A 153 5.25 -18.49 21.83
CA ASN A 153 6.31 -17.70 22.45
C ASN A 153 7.59 -18.50 22.67
N SER A 154 7.47 -19.74 23.16
CA SER A 154 8.61 -20.62 23.42
C SER A 154 9.29 -21.08 22.13
N ARG A 155 8.50 -21.51 21.14
CA ARG A 155 9.00 -22.11 19.90
C ARG A 155 9.55 -21.08 18.93
N TYR A 156 8.88 -19.93 18.80
CA TYR A 156 9.15 -18.94 17.75
C TYR A 156 9.67 -17.61 18.28
N GLY A 157 9.55 -17.33 19.58
CA GLY A 157 9.82 -16.03 20.18
C GLY A 157 11.27 -15.54 20.17
N SER A 158 12.21 -16.39 19.74
CA SER A 158 13.62 -16.05 19.51
C SER A 158 13.89 -15.51 18.11
N SER A 159 12.93 -15.63 17.18
CA SER A 159 13.09 -15.08 15.84
C SER A 159 13.18 -13.55 15.87
N PRO A 160 14.09 -12.92 15.09
CA PRO A 160 14.14 -11.47 14.98
C PRO A 160 12.89 -10.88 14.31
N ALA A 161 12.10 -11.68 13.58
CA ALA A 161 10.82 -11.28 13.00
C ALA A 161 9.65 -11.45 13.96
N PHE A 162 9.82 -12.05 15.14
CA PHE A 162 8.73 -12.21 16.08
C PHE A 162 8.26 -10.85 16.62
N TYR A 163 7.00 -10.48 16.41
CA TYR A 163 6.48 -9.17 16.82
C TYR A 163 6.49 -9.03 18.34
N ARG A 164 7.06 -7.93 18.81
CA ARG A 164 6.97 -7.46 20.19
C ARG A 164 6.73 -5.97 20.17
N ASP A 165 5.76 -5.54 20.94
CA ASP A 165 5.46 -4.13 21.05
C ASP A 165 6.24 -3.51 22.22
N ALA A 166 7.20 -2.66 21.86
CA ALA A 166 8.06 -1.98 22.82
C ALA A 166 7.28 -1.01 23.72
N ALA A 167 6.21 -0.40 23.21
CA ALA A 167 5.43 0.59 23.96
C ALA A 167 4.66 -0.03 25.14
N HIS A 168 4.23 -1.29 25.01
CA HIS A 168 3.49 -2.00 26.05
C HIS A 168 4.29 -3.16 26.63
N GLY A 169 5.56 -2.91 26.99
CA GLY A 169 6.37 -3.82 27.81
C GLY A 169 7.09 -4.92 27.05
N ASN A 170 7.37 -4.71 25.76
CA ASN A 170 7.99 -5.69 24.87
C ASN A 170 7.20 -7.01 24.77
N ARG A 171 5.86 -6.90 24.90
CA ARG A 171 4.92 -8.02 24.88
C ARG A 171 4.61 -8.42 23.44
N SER A 172 4.38 -9.72 23.24
CA SER A 172 3.94 -10.29 21.96
C SER A 172 2.47 -10.01 21.69
N ALA A 173 2.03 -9.99 20.43
CA ALA A 173 0.63 -9.68 20.09
C ALA A 173 -0.13 -10.88 19.52
N PHE A 174 -1.33 -11.12 20.05
CA PHE A 174 -2.25 -12.18 19.65
C PHE A 174 -3.66 -11.63 19.44
N TYR A 175 -4.25 -11.93 18.30
CA TYR A 175 -5.62 -11.61 17.93
C TYR A 175 -6.45 -12.88 18.05
N VAL A 176 -7.50 -12.89 18.87
CA VAL A 176 -8.36 -14.08 19.05
C VAL A 176 -9.62 -13.93 18.21
N PHE A 177 -9.66 -14.62 17.07
CA PHE A 177 -10.83 -14.61 16.19
C PHE A 177 -12.02 -15.25 16.87
N GLU A 178 -13.22 -14.70 16.74
CA GLU A 178 -14.45 -15.15 17.40
C GLU A 178 -14.31 -15.32 18.92
N SER A 179 -13.57 -14.42 19.58
CA SER A 179 -13.31 -14.46 21.02
C SER A 179 -14.57 -14.53 21.89
N LEU A 180 -15.71 -14.03 21.37
CA LEU A 180 -17.00 -14.00 22.07
C LEU A 180 -17.68 -15.38 22.17
N ARG A 181 -17.16 -16.42 21.50
CA ARG A 181 -17.62 -17.81 21.68
C ARG A 181 -17.28 -18.36 23.07
N ILE A 182 -16.30 -17.76 23.75
CA ILE A 182 -15.89 -18.11 25.11
C ILE A 182 -16.28 -16.96 26.04
N THR A 183 -16.95 -17.30 27.15
CA THR A 183 -17.50 -16.29 28.08
C THR A 183 -16.58 -15.94 29.24
N ASP A 184 -15.63 -16.82 29.58
CA ASP A 184 -14.68 -16.63 30.67
C ASP A 184 -13.24 -16.72 30.14
N TRP A 185 -12.54 -15.59 30.25
CA TRP A 185 -11.16 -15.41 29.80
C TRP A 185 -10.17 -15.19 30.95
N THR A 186 -10.54 -15.52 32.19
CA THR A 186 -9.66 -15.41 33.38
C THR A 186 -8.31 -16.09 33.18
N ALA A 187 -8.25 -17.19 32.41
CA ALA A 187 -7.00 -17.87 32.10
C ALA A 187 -5.94 -16.96 31.46
N LEU A 188 -6.33 -15.92 30.70
CA LEU A 188 -5.40 -14.99 30.03
C LEU A 188 -4.50 -14.23 31.00
N GLU A 189 -4.85 -14.13 32.28
CA GLU A 189 -4.01 -13.53 33.32
C GLU A 189 -2.63 -14.21 33.42
N GLN A 190 -2.53 -15.49 33.04
CA GLN A 190 -1.28 -16.25 33.04
C GLN A 190 -0.27 -15.71 32.02
N VAL A 191 -0.73 -15.08 30.94
CA VAL A 191 0.12 -14.57 29.84
C VAL A 191 0.04 -13.05 29.69
N ALA A 192 -0.75 -12.35 30.52
CA ALA A 192 -0.94 -10.90 30.42
C ALA A 192 0.36 -10.09 30.57
N SER A 193 1.35 -10.62 31.30
CA SER A 193 2.65 -9.96 31.47
C SER A 193 3.60 -10.14 30.28
N THR A 194 3.38 -11.17 29.45
CA THR A 194 4.24 -11.50 28.29
C THR A 194 3.58 -11.18 26.95
N SER A 195 2.24 -11.12 26.92
CA SER A 195 1.45 -11.04 25.70
C SER A 195 0.29 -10.04 25.81
N ILE A 196 0.05 -9.32 24.72
CA ILE A 196 -1.13 -8.51 24.45
C ILE A 196 -2.09 -9.40 23.67
N VAL A 197 -3.20 -9.79 24.31
CA VAL A 197 -4.25 -10.59 23.68
C VAL A 197 -5.43 -9.69 23.36
N LEU A 198 -5.86 -9.64 22.10
CA LEU A 198 -6.94 -8.78 21.62
C LEU A 198 -8.23 -9.58 21.42
N ALA A 199 -9.34 -9.04 21.92
CA ALA A 199 -10.68 -9.55 21.67
C ALA A 199 -11.27 -8.97 20.37
N GLN A 200 -11.95 -9.79 19.58
CA GLN A 200 -12.68 -9.33 18.39
C GLN A 200 -14.04 -8.73 18.81
N THR A 201 -14.07 -7.45 19.18
CA THR A 201 -15.30 -6.76 19.60
C THR A 201 -15.12 -5.25 19.73
N THR A 202 -16.23 -4.52 19.71
CA THR A 202 -16.33 -3.12 20.20
C THR A 202 -17.14 -3.00 21.50
N ASP A 203 -17.69 -4.11 21.99
CA ASP A 203 -18.42 -4.19 23.25
C ASP A 203 -17.43 -4.25 24.42
N THR A 204 -17.28 -3.12 25.10
CA THR A 204 -16.37 -2.93 26.24
C THR A 204 -16.75 -3.77 27.47
N SER A 205 -17.94 -4.37 27.51
CA SER A 205 -18.34 -5.30 28.58
C SER A 205 -17.75 -6.70 28.41
N LYS A 206 -17.18 -7.01 27.23
CA LYS A 206 -16.72 -8.37 26.85
C LYS A 206 -15.21 -8.54 26.83
N VAL A 207 -14.47 -7.56 27.37
CA VAL A 207 -13.01 -7.47 27.19
C VAL A 207 -12.23 -7.58 28.50
N ALA A 208 -12.88 -8.03 29.57
CA ALA A 208 -12.19 -8.39 30.80
C ALA A 208 -11.06 -9.40 30.52
N HIS A 209 -9.91 -9.22 31.16
CA HIS A 209 -8.68 -10.02 31.01
C HIS A 209 -7.94 -9.89 29.67
N PHE A 210 -8.49 -9.20 28.67
CA PHE A 210 -7.79 -8.91 27.42
C PHE A 210 -6.85 -7.70 27.55
N GLY A 211 -5.83 -7.68 26.69
CA GLY A 211 -4.91 -6.56 26.52
C GLY A 211 -5.40 -5.50 25.52
N GLY A 212 -6.55 -5.72 24.87
CA GLY A 212 -7.13 -4.78 23.92
C GLY A 212 -8.26 -5.35 23.05
N MET A 213 -8.62 -4.58 22.03
CA MET A 213 -9.73 -4.84 21.12
C MET A 213 -9.33 -4.65 19.66
N TYR A 214 -9.94 -5.45 18.78
CA TYR A 214 -9.93 -5.26 17.33
C TYR A 214 -11.29 -5.63 16.74
N THR A 215 -11.53 -5.34 15.47
CA THR A 215 -12.86 -5.56 14.85
C THR A 215 -12.91 -6.68 13.83
N TYR A 216 -11.79 -6.95 13.13
CA TYR A 216 -11.66 -7.83 11.96
C TYR A 216 -12.51 -7.40 10.75
N ASP A 217 -13.81 -7.23 10.97
CA ASP A 217 -14.82 -7.05 9.94
C ASP A 217 -14.60 -5.80 9.07
N GLY A 218 -14.29 -6.06 7.80
CA GLY A 218 -14.14 -5.07 6.75
C GLY A 218 -15.46 -4.45 6.26
N ILE A 219 -16.61 -5.03 6.60
CA ILE A 219 -17.93 -4.52 6.24
C ILE A 219 -18.32 -3.41 7.22
N ALA A 220 -18.19 -3.69 8.52
CA ALA A 220 -18.51 -2.73 9.57
C ALA A 220 -17.60 -1.49 9.57
N GLY A 221 -16.35 -1.60 9.10
CA GLY A 221 -15.41 -0.47 9.06
C GLY A 221 -15.91 0.75 8.28
N ALA A 222 -16.82 0.56 7.32
CA ALA A 222 -17.42 1.66 6.56
C ALA A 222 -18.33 2.57 7.40
N THR A 223 -18.98 2.02 8.44
CA THR A 223 -19.84 2.77 9.38
C THR A 223 -19.25 2.90 10.78
N ALA A 224 -18.15 2.20 11.05
CA ALA A 224 -17.36 2.24 12.27
C ALA A 224 -18.19 2.16 13.58
N PRO A 225 -19.10 1.17 13.71
CA PRO A 225 -20.04 1.11 14.81
C PRO A 225 -19.31 0.88 16.13
N GLY A 226 -19.50 1.81 17.08
CA GLY A 226 -18.93 1.70 18.42
C GLY A 226 -17.42 1.95 18.52
N TRP A 227 -16.73 2.28 17.41
CA TRP A 227 -15.27 2.47 17.39
C TRP A 227 -14.82 3.56 18.36
N LYS A 228 -15.55 4.68 18.43
CA LYS A 228 -15.20 5.79 19.33
C LYS A 228 -15.23 5.37 20.79
N ASN A 229 -16.28 4.63 21.18
CA ASN A 229 -16.42 4.10 22.53
C ASN A 229 -15.32 3.09 22.86
N ALA A 230 -15.02 2.18 21.93
CA ALA A 230 -13.93 1.22 22.10
C ALA A 230 -12.56 1.91 22.24
N SER A 231 -12.28 2.92 21.41
CA SER A 231 -11.05 3.72 21.48
C SER A 231 -10.91 4.46 22.82
N ASP A 232 -11.95 5.17 23.25
CA ASP A 232 -11.94 5.90 24.52
C ASP A 232 -11.74 4.96 25.71
N PHE A 233 -12.43 3.81 25.68
CA PHE A 233 -12.29 2.79 26.70
C PHE A 233 -10.88 2.20 26.75
N CYS A 234 -10.32 1.80 25.60
CA CYS A 234 -8.97 1.28 25.54
C CYS A 234 -7.96 2.29 26.07
N LYS A 235 -8.05 3.54 25.62
CA LYS A 235 -7.17 4.62 26.07
C LYS A 235 -7.27 4.85 27.59
N ALA A 236 -8.49 4.87 28.13
CA ALA A 236 -8.71 5.07 29.57
C ALA A 236 -8.16 3.93 30.44
N ASN A 237 -8.03 2.73 29.89
CA ASN A 237 -7.60 1.52 30.59
C ASN A 237 -6.19 1.04 30.20
N GLY A 238 -5.45 1.80 29.39
CA GLY A 238 -4.11 1.42 28.91
C GLY A 238 -4.11 0.16 28.05
N LEU A 239 -5.21 -0.10 27.34
CA LEU A 239 -5.37 -1.23 26.43
C LEU A 239 -5.08 -0.80 24.99
N VAL A 240 -4.74 -1.78 24.16
CA VAL A 240 -4.53 -1.58 22.73
C VAL A 240 -5.88 -1.46 22.01
N TRP A 241 -6.02 -0.45 21.16
CA TRP A 241 -7.11 -0.35 20.19
C TRP A 241 -6.57 -0.53 18.77
N ALA A 242 -7.08 -1.54 18.07
CA ALA A 242 -6.67 -1.91 16.71
C ALA A 242 -7.89 -2.05 15.78
N PRO A 243 -8.52 -0.94 15.33
CA PRO A 243 -9.61 -1.01 14.36
C PRO A 243 -9.14 -1.72 13.08
N SER A 244 -10.05 -2.44 12.43
CA SER A 244 -9.78 -3.16 11.18
C SER A 244 -10.41 -2.46 10.00
N VAL A 245 -9.64 -2.26 8.93
CA VAL A 245 -10.07 -1.64 7.67
C VAL A 245 -9.92 -2.62 6.51
N ALA A 246 -10.78 -2.53 5.50
CA ALA A 246 -10.74 -3.41 4.34
C ALA A 246 -10.96 -2.65 3.02
N PRO A 247 -10.37 -3.11 1.90
CA PRO A 247 -10.60 -2.49 0.60
C PRO A 247 -12.00 -2.75 0.04
N GLY A 248 -12.66 -3.82 0.49
CA GLY A 248 -14.00 -4.27 0.10
C GLY A 248 -14.27 -5.67 0.65
N TYR A 249 -15.42 -6.25 0.29
CA TYR A 249 -15.81 -7.61 0.66
C TYR A 249 -16.72 -8.21 -0.42
N LEU A 250 -16.38 -9.40 -0.90
CA LEU A 250 -17.19 -10.21 -1.82
C LEU A 250 -16.74 -11.66 -1.73
N ASP A 251 -17.65 -12.57 -1.39
CA ASP A 251 -17.36 -13.99 -1.17
C ASP A 251 -18.24 -14.95 -1.97
N ASP A 252 -19.04 -14.43 -2.89
CA ASP A 252 -20.07 -15.18 -3.63
C ASP A 252 -19.52 -16.41 -4.34
N ARG A 253 -18.27 -16.36 -4.83
CA ARG A 253 -17.62 -17.52 -5.47
C ARG A 253 -17.17 -18.57 -4.47
N ALA A 254 -16.59 -18.16 -3.35
CA ALA A 254 -16.11 -19.09 -2.33
C ALA A 254 -17.25 -19.71 -1.54
N VAL A 255 -18.33 -18.97 -1.32
CA VAL A 255 -19.50 -19.41 -0.55
C VAL A 255 -20.79 -19.13 -1.35
N PRO A 256 -21.10 -19.94 -2.39
CA PRO A 256 -22.27 -19.72 -3.21
C PRO A 256 -23.57 -19.67 -2.39
N GLY A 257 -24.34 -18.61 -2.57
CA GLY A 257 -25.61 -18.39 -1.86
C GLY A 257 -25.46 -17.78 -0.47
N ASN A 258 -24.27 -17.28 -0.11
CA ASN A 258 -24.11 -16.49 1.10
C ASN A 258 -24.96 -15.20 1.03
N THR A 259 -25.36 -14.69 2.20
CA THR A 259 -26.17 -13.47 2.32
C THR A 259 -25.40 -12.34 3.02
N THR A 260 -24.10 -12.53 3.27
CA THR A 260 -23.25 -11.48 3.81
C THR A 260 -23.24 -10.28 2.86
N PRO A 261 -23.43 -9.04 3.34
CA PRO A 261 -23.47 -7.87 2.48
C PRO A 261 -22.14 -7.65 1.73
N THR A 262 -22.22 -7.54 0.40
CA THR A 262 -21.10 -7.12 -0.43
C THR A 262 -20.73 -5.66 -0.13
N VAL A 263 -19.42 -5.39 -0.09
CA VAL A 263 -18.88 -4.03 -0.06
C VAL A 263 -17.99 -3.84 -1.28
N ASP A 264 -18.51 -3.10 -2.26
CA ASP A 264 -17.75 -2.69 -3.44
C ASP A 264 -16.51 -1.89 -3.01
N ARG A 265 -15.41 -2.08 -3.73
CA ARG A 265 -14.18 -1.31 -3.51
C ARG A 265 -14.29 0.14 -3.96
N ASP A 266 -15.26 0.46 -4.82
CA ASP A 266 -15.55 1.80 -5.36
C ASP A 266 -14.29 2.50 -5.90
N ASN A 267 -13.53 1.78 -6.74
CA ASN A 267 -12.22 2.20 -7.25
C ASN A 267 -11.24 2.71 -6.16
N GLY A 268 -11.38 2.19 -4.94
CA GLY A 268 -10.55 2.54 -3.79
C GLY A 268 -11.18 3.52 -2.79
N ALA A 269 -12.33 4.13 -3.12
CA ALA A 269 -13.00 5.07 -2.22
C ALA A 269 -13.55 4.39 -0.96
N ALA A 270 -13.94 3.12 -1.05
CA ALA A 270 -14.36 2.35 0.12
C ALA A 270 -13.22 2.18 1.13
N TYR A 271 -12.03 1.80 0.65
CA TYR A 271 -10.84 1.63 1.49
C TYR A 271 -10.45 2.95 2.18
N ASP A 272 -10.45 4.05 1.42
CA ASP A 272 -10.14 5.37 1.95
C ASP A 272 -11.13 5.83 3.01
N ARG A 273 -12.41 5.51 2.84
CA ARG A 273 -13.44 5.82 3.84
C ARG A 273 -13.15 5.12 5.17
N GLN A 274 -12.79 3.84 5.12
CA GLN A 274 -12.50 3.09 6.34
C GLN A 274 -11.24 3.58 7.05
N TRP A 275 -10.18 3.89 6.30
CA TRP A 275 -8.98 4.51 6.86
C TRP A 275 -9.26 5.89 7.47
N ASN A 276 -10.05 6.73 6.80
CA ASN A 276 -10.49 8.00 7.38
C ASN A 276 -11.28 7.77 8.68
N ASN A 277 -12.22 6.82 8.70
CA ASN A 277 -12.96 6.49 9.92
C ASN A 277 -12.03 6.03 11.05
N ALA A 278 -11.02 5.19 10.76
CA ALA A 278 -10.06 4.70 11.74
C ALA A 278 -9.22 5.84 12.35
N LEU A 279 -8.83 6.82 11.53
CA LEU A 279 -7.94 7.92 11.94
C LEU A 279 -8.67 9.20 12.38
N ASP A 280 -9.98 9.30 12.17
CA ASP A 280 -10.78 10.45 12.62
C ASP A 280 -10.97 10.38 14.15
N PRO A 281 -10.52 11.39 14.91
CA PRO A 281 -10.71 11.44 16.36
C PRO A 281 -12.18 11.38 16.80
N ALA A 282 -13.14 11.77 15.96
CA ALA A 282 -14.56 11.71 16.26
C ALA A 282 -15.16 10.30 16.08
N THR A 283 -14.55 9.46 15.24
CA THR A 283 -15.07 8.13 14.87
C THR A 283 -14.16 7.03 15.39
N GLY A 284 -12.93 6.90 14.87
CA GLY A 284 -11.97 5.87 15.26
C GLY A 284 -11.17 6.21 16.50
N GLY A 285 -11.17 7.49 16.89
CA GLY A 285 -10.47 7.99 18.07
C GLY A 285 -8.97 8.07 17.85
N ALA A 286 -8.20 7.53 18.78
CA ALA A 286 -6.74 7.46 18.70
C ALA A 286 -6.32 5.98 18.69
N PRO A 287 -6.29 5.32 17.52
CA PRO A 287 -5.86 3.93 17.42
C PRO A 287 -4.41 3.77 17.89
N THR A 288 -4.15 2.68 18.60
CA THR A 288 -2.79 2.25 18.96
C THR A 288 -2.13 1.60 17.75
N TRP A 289 -2.88 0.70 17.10
CA TRP A 289 -2.51 0.03 15.86
C TRP A 289 -3.64 0.20 14.85
N VAL A 290 -3.38 -0.03 13.57
CA VAL A 290 -4.44 -0.26 12.57
C VAL A 290 -4.25 -1.63 11.97
N SER A 291 -5.31 -2.42 11.88
CA SER A 291 -5.29 -3.71 11.20
C SER A 291 -5.95 -3.62 9.83
N VAL A 292 -5.43 -4.34 8.84
CA VAL A 292 -5.99 -4.42 7.49
C VAL A 292 -6.48 -5.84 7.25
N THR A 293 -7.77 -5.95 6.95
CA THR A 293 -8.44 -7.18 6.52
C THR A 293 -8.62 -7.07 5.01
N SER A 294 -7.72 -7.61 4.20
CA SER A 294 -6.61 -8.51 4.52
C SER A 294 -5.44 -8.34 3.56
N PHE A 295 -4.28 -8.93 3.88
CA PHE A 295 -3.25 -9.15 2.86
C PHE A 295 -3.79 -10.08 1.76
N ASN A 296 -4.20 -11.30 2.09
CA ASN A 296 -4.51 -12.36 1.12
C ASN A 296 -5.69 -13.29 1.50
N GLU A 297 -6.75 -12.77 2.11
CA GLU A 297 -8.02 -13.51 2.21
C GLU A 297 -8.75 -13.42 0.85
N TRP A 298 -8.38 -14.31 -0.07
CA TRP A 298 -8.89 -14.31 -1.44
C TRP A 298 -10.37 -14.71 -1.50
N HIS A 299 -10.80 -15.59 -0.60
CA HIS A 299 -12.17 -16.10 -0.57
C HIS A 299 -13.21 -15.03 -0.25
N GLU A 300 -12.84 -14.06 0.59
CA GLU A 300 -13.73 -12.96 1.00
C GLU A 300 -13.55 -11.69 0.17
N GLY A 301 -12.66 -11.72 -0.83
CA GLY A 301 -12.43 -10.57 -1.71
C GLY A 301 -11.90 -9.33 -0.98
N SER A 302 -11.36 -9.49 0.24
CA SER A 302 -10.81 -8.41 1.08
C SER A 302 -9.32 -8.15 0.85
N VAL A 303 -8.73 -8.89 -0.09
CA VAL A 303 -7.30 -8.92 -0.47
C VAL A 303 -6.70 -7.56 -0.88
N ILE A 304 -5.51 -7.23 -0.39
CA ILE A 304 -4.65 -6.17 -0.96
C ILE A 304 -3.43 -6.72 -1.73
N GLU A 305 -3.17 -8.02 -1.64
CA GLU A 305 -2.23 -8.74 -2.51
C GLU A 305 -2.56 -8.48 -3.99
N PRO A 306 -1.55 -8.36 -4.88
CA PRO A 306 -1.81 -8.02 -6.27
C PRO A 306 -2.67 -9.04 -7.02
N ALA A 307 -3.79 -8.54 -7.55
CA ALA A 307 -4.70 -9.27 -8.42
C ALA A 307 -4.35 -9.02 -9.90
N ARG A 308 -4.32 -10.09 -10.70
CA ARG A 308 -3.92 -10.06 -12.11
C ARG A 308 -4.87 -9.21 -12.95
N SER A 309 -4.35 -8.28 -13.74
CA SER A 309 -5.15 -7.41 -14.63
C SER A 309 -5.69 -8.14 -15.86
N GLY A 310 -5.09 -9.29 -16.20
CA GLY A 310 -5.56 -10.21 -17.24
C GLY A 310 -5.74 -11.62 -16.69
N PRO A 311 -6.78 -11.88 -15.87
CA PRO A 311 -7.02 -13.19 -15.27
C PRO A 311 -7.44 -14.24 -16.32
N PRO A 312 -7.44 -15.54 -15.99
CA PRO A 312 -7.93 -16.59 -16.90
C PRO A 312 -9.33 -16.27 -17.44
N GLY A 313 -9.48 -16.37 -18.76
CA GLY A 313 -10.73 -16.03 -19.45
C GLY A 313 -11.85 -17.04 -19.18
N GLY A 314 -13.10 -16.59 -19.19
CA GLY A 314 -14.28 -17.46 -19.06
C GLY A 314 -14.80 -17.66 -17.63
N HIS A 315 -14.16 -17.08 -16.62
CA HIS A 315 -14.52 -17.26 -15.21
C HIS A 315 -15.13 -16.02 -14.55
N GLY A 316 -15.14 -14.85 -15.20
CA GLY A 316 -15.80 -13.64 -14.66
C GLY A 316 -15.08 -12.98 -13.49
N TYR A 317 -13.76 -13.21 -13.33
CA TYR A 317 -12.97 -12.56 -12.29
C TYR A 317 -13.04 -11.04 -12.36
N LEU A 318 -13.11 -10.42 -11.18
CA LEU A 318 -12.87 -9.01 -10.98
C LEU A 318 -11.36 -8.72 -11.04
N THR A 319 -11.03 -7.46 -11.28
CA THR A 319 -9.66 -6.94 -11.27
C THR A 319 -9.61 -5.63 -10.49
N PHE A 320 -8.42 -5.10 -10.26
CA PHE A 320 -8.24 -3.77 -9.68
C PHE A 320 -8.31 -2.64 -10.71
N GLU A 321 -8.72 -2.92 -11.95
CA GLU A 321 -8.85 -1.93 -13.01
C GLU A 321 -9.68 -0.71 -12.55
N GLY A 322 -9.15 0.50 -12.72
CA GLY A 322 -9.78 1.74 -12.29
C GLY A 322 -9.45 2.17 -10.85
N ALA A 323 -8.93 1.26 -10.01
CA ALA A 323 -8.57 1.58 -8.63
C ALA A 323 -7.56 2.73 -8.59
N TYR A 324 -7.92 3.82 -7.91
CA TYR A 324 -7.15 5.05 -7.85
C TYR A 324 -6.71 5.60 -9.22
N GLY A 325 -7.49 5.34 -10.28
CA GLY A 325 -7.20 5.76 -11.66
C GLY A 325 -6.06 4.97 -12.33
N GLN A 326 -5.71 3.81 -11.80
CA GLN A 326 -4.70 2.91 -12.37
C GLN A 326 -5.35 1.87 -13.28
N THR A 327 -4.61 1.39 -14.27
CA THR A 327 -5.08 0.36 -15.22
C THR A 327 -3.98 -0.60 -15.63
N GLY A 328 -4.39 -1.76 -16.14
CA GLY A 328 -3.50 -2.85 -16.54
C GLY A 328 -2.58 -3.27 -15.39
N ALA A 329 -1.31 -3.55 -15.71
CA ALA A 329 -0.31 -4.00 -14.74
C ALA A 329 -0.09 -3.01 -13.57
N ALA A 330 -0.34 -1.70 -13.77
CA ALA A 330 -0.22 -0.75 -12.68
C ALA A 330 -1.28 -1.00 -11.60
N ALA A 331 -2.53 -1.25 -12.02
CA ALA A 331 -3.66 -1.47 -11.14
C ALA A 331 -3.49 -2.67 -10.20
N GLU A 332 -2.75 -3.70 -10.63
CA GLU A 332 -2.51 -4.91 -9.82
C GLU A 332 -1.97 -4.57 -8.43
N THR A 333 -1.21 -3.47 -8.30
CA THR A 333 -0.58 -3.08 -7.03
C THR A 333 -1.23 -1.88 -6.33
N ALA A 334 -2.39 -1.42 -6.82
CA ALA A 334 -3.02 -0.18 -6.39
C ALA A 334 -3.33 -0.13 -4.88
N TYR A 335 -3.78 -1.25 -4.29
CA TYR A 335 -4.12 -1.33 -2.87
C TYR A 335 -2.90 -1.42 -1.95
N LEU A 336 -1.77 -1.97 -2.42
CA LEU A 336 -0.50 -1.89 -1.69
C LEU A 336 -0.03 -0.44 -1.62
N ASP A 337 -0.02 0.25 -2.77
CA ASP A 337 0.42 1.65 -2.84
C ASP A 337 -0.48 2.58 -2.01
N ARG A 338 -1.80 2.32 -2.01
CA ARG A 338 -2.70 3.09 -1.14
C ARG A 338 -2.50 2.78 0.34
N THR A 339 -2.24 1.53 0.69
CA THR A 339 -1.91 1.17 2.08
C THR A 339 -0.69 1.96 2.55
N ARG A 340 0.35 2.11 1.71
CA ARG A 340 1.51 2.95 2.05
C ARG A 340 1.10 4.39 2.36
N TYR A 341 0.28 5.00 1.51
CA TYR A 341 -0.22 6.36 1.76
C TYR A 341 -0.85 6.50 3.15
N TRP A 342 -1.65 5.52 3.55
CA TRP A 342 -2.32 5.53 4.85
C TRP A 342 -1.39 5.22 6.02
N VAL A 343 -0.43 4.32 5.84
CA VAL A 343 0.61 4.06 6.84
C VAL A 343 1.43 5.32 7.10
N ASP A 344 1.86 6.01 6.04
CA ASP A 344 2.61 7.27 6.16
C ASP A 344 1.80 8.33 6.91
N ARG A 345 0.48 8.42 6.64
CA ARG A 345 -0.42 9.32 7.36
C ARG A 345 -0.58 8.95 8.83
N PHE A 346 -0.74 7.67 9.15
CA PHE A 346 -0.93 7.21 10.52
C PHE A 346 0.34 7.39 11.37
N THR A 347 1.50 7.13 10.77
CA THR A 347 2.79 7.11 11.49
C THR A 347 3.51 8.46 11.49
N GLY A 348 2.93 9.48 10.85
CA GLY A 348 3.55 10.80 10.70
C GLY A 348 4.73 10.82 9.74
N GLY A 349 4.82 9.83 8.84
CA GLY A 349 5.75 9.79 7.72
C GLY A 349 5.42 10.83 6.64
N THR A 350 6.20 10.86 5.56
CA THR A 350 5.91 11.71 4.40
C THR A 350 4.66 11.23 3.69
N VAL A 351 3.50 11.80 4.04
CA VAL A 351 2.20 11.48 3.45
C VAL A 351 2.21 11.79 1.95
N PRO A 352 2.03 10.81 1.04
CA PRO A 352 1.77 11.10 -0.37
C PRO A 352 0.50 11.98 -0.46
N PRO A 353 0.26 12.77 -1.51
CA PRO A 353 -0.90 13.67 -1.52
C PRO A 353 -2.23 12.91 -1.54
N ALA A 354 -3.22 13.38 -0.76
CA ALA A 354 -4.59 12.81 -0.73
C ALA A 354 -5.29 12.87 -2.11
N ASP A 355 -4.92 13.87 -2.90
CA ASP A 355 -5.29 14.04 -4.31
C ASP A 355 -3.99 13.98 -5.13
N PRO A 356 -3.54 12.78 -5.54
CA PRO A 356 -2.29 12.63 -6.26
C PRO A 356 -2.39 13.24 -7.66
N ASP A 357 -1.26 13.73 -8.16
CA ASP A 357 -1.14 14.21 -9.54
C ASP A 357 -1.30 13.04 -10.52
N LEU A 358 -2.42 13.02 -11.24
CA LEU A 358 -2.78 11.96 -12.19
C LEU A 358 -1.91 11.99 -13.45
N ALA A 359 -1.30 13.12 -13.77
CA ALA A 359 -0.53 13.34 -14.99
C ALA A 359 0.96 12.98 -14.84
N ARG A 360 1.47 12.89 -13.61
CA ARG A 360 2.89 12.66 -13.34
C ARG A 360 3.40 11.35 -13.97
N GLY A 361 4.46 11.45 -14.76
CA GLY A 361 5.11 10.32 -15.42
C GLY A 361 4.26 9.61 -16.50
N ARG A 362 3.07 10.14 -16.82
CA ARG A 362 2.19 9.57 -17.84
C ARG A 362 2.70 9.87 -19.25
N PRO A 363 2.30 9.09 -20.28
CA PRO A 363 2.61 9.42 -21.66
C PRO A 363 2.13 10.82 -22.01
N ILE A 364 3.03 11.63 -22.57
CA ILE A 364 2.76 13.02 -22.94
C ILE A 364 3.34 13.30 -24.32
N THR A 365 2.55 13.97 -25.16
CA THR A 365 2.92 14.31 -26.54
C THR A 365 2.65 15.77 -26.81
N ALA A 366 3.41 16.39 -27.71
CA ALA A 366 3.23 17.78 -28.09
C ALA A 366 3.18 17.94 -29.61
N SER A 367 2.54 19.01 -30.08
CA SER A 367 2.48 19.36 -31.51
C SER A 367 3.86 19.65 -32.09
N SER A 368 4.78 20.16 -31.28
CA SER A 368 6.19 20.35 -31.62
C SER A 368 7.04 20.48 -30.37
N ASN A 369 8.37 20.40 -30.52
CA ASN A 369 9.34 20.61 -29.45
C ASN A 369 10.57 21.33 -30.01
N VAL A 370 11.20 22.20 -29.22
CA VAL A 370 12.54 22.74 -29.50
C VAL A 370 13.59 21.85 -28.83
N GLY A 371 14.74 21.64 -29.48
CA GLY A 371 15.78 20.74 -29.00
C GLY A 371 16.21 21.06 -27.56
N GLY A 372 16.14 20.05 -26.68
CA GLY A 372 16.45 20.18 -25.25
C GLY A 372 15.23 20.38 -24.34
N TYR A 373 14.05 20.66 -24.88
CA TYR A 373 12.83 20.94 -24.12
C TYR A 373 11.65 20.04 -24.56
N PRO A 374 11.74 18.72 -24.32
CA PRO A 374 10.76 17.75 -24.81
C PRO A 374 9.43 17.81 -24.03
N ALA A 375 8.35 17.28 -24.59
CA ALA A 375 7.06 17.16 -23.92
C ALA A 375 7.15 16.43 -22.57
N THR A 376 8.01 15.41 -22.46
CA THR A 376 8.23 14.63 -21.22
C THR A 376 8.77 15.46 -20.06
N ALA A 377 9.31 16.66 -20.33
CA ALA A 377 9.75 17.58 -19.30
C ALA A 377 8.59 18.37 -18.67
N ALA A 378 7.35 18.16 -19.11
CA ALA A 378 6.17 18.85 -18.59
C ALA A 378 5.34 18.00 -17.61
N ASN A 379 5.82 16.82 -17.20
CA ASN A 379 5.18 15.98 -16.19
C ASN A 379 6.18 15.05 -15.47
N ASP A 380 7.46 15.42 -15.42
CA ASP A 380 8.53 14.65 -14.80
C ASP A 380 8.64 14.91 -13.28
N GLY A 381 7.94 15.92 -12.77
CA GLY A 381 7.96 16.34 -11.38
C GLY A 381 9.18 17.19 -11.02
N ASN A 382 9.89 17.73 -12.01
CA ASN A 382 11.01 18.64 -11.83
C ASN A 382 10.64 20.05 -12.33
N PRO A 383 10.37 21.02 -11.43
CA PRO A 383 9.92 22.36 -11.81
C PRO A 383 11.00 23.20 -12.52
N SER A 384 12.23 22.68 -12.69
CA SER A 384 13.31 23.37 -13.40
C SER A 384 13.45 22.93 -14.86
N SER A 385 12.90 21.77 -15.24
CA SER A 385 12.76 21.36 -16.63
C SER A 385 11.44 21.88 -17.22
N TYR A 386 11.36 21.95 -18.55
CA TYR A 386 10.15 22.40 -19.22
C TYR A 386 10.08 21.91 -20.67
N TRP A 387 8.85 21.81 -21.17
CA TRP A 387 8.55 21.69 -22.59
C TRP A 387 8.50 23.08 -23.25
N GLU A 388 9.04 23.18 -24.47
CA GLU A 388 8.91 24.36 -25.34
C GLU A 388 8.49 23.97 -26.76
N SER A 389 7.42 24.59 -27.25
CA SER A 389 6.97 24.42 -28.64
C SER A 389 7.85 25.16 -29.64
N ALA A 390 7.70 24.88 -30.94
CA ALA A 390 8.29 25.69 -32.00
C ALA A 390 7.92 27.18 -31.88
N ASN A 391 8.92 28.05 -32.05
CA ASN A 391 8.77 29.50 -31.95
C ASN A 391 7.92 30.07 -33.10
N HIS A 392 7.13 31.10 -32.78
CA HIS A 392 6.27 31.83 -33.71
C HIS A 392 5.24 30.96 -34.45
N ALA A 393 4.88 29.81 -33.88
CA ALA A 393 4.03 28.80 -34.53
C ALA A 393 2.70 28.56 -33.80
N PHE A 394 2.22 29.49 -32.97
CA PHE A 394 0.92 29.33 -32.30
C PHE A 394 -0.23 29.10 -33.32
N PRO A 395 -1.26 28.29 -32.98
CA PRO A 395 -1.41 27.55 -31.72
C PRO A 395 -0.50 26.33 -31.62
N GLN A 396 -0.12 25.98 -30.40
CA GLN A 396 0.65 24.77 -30.08
C GLN A 396 -0.03 24.01 -28.96
N SER A 397 0.17 22.69 -28.89
CA SER A 397 -0.51 21.85 -27.91
C SER A 397 0.41 20.84 -27.26
N ILE A 398 0.05 20.47 -26.03
CA ILE A 398 0.62 19.35 -25.28
C ILE A 398 -0.53 18.53 -24.70
N THR A 399 -0.47 17.21 -24.85
CA THR A 399 -1.53 16.26 -24.48
C THR A 399 -0.96 15.19 -23.56
N VAL A 400 -1.53 15.09 -22.36
CA VAL A 400 -1.29 13.99 -21.42
C VAL A 400 -2.32 12.89 -21.67
N ASP A 401 -1.87 11.64 -21.81
CA ASP A 401 -2.71 10.45 -21.72
C ASP A 401 -2.61 9.87 -20.31
N LEU A 402 -3.68 9.99 -19.51
CA LEU A 402 -3.75 9.45 -18.15
C LEU A 402 -3.70 7.92 -18.10
N GLY A 403 -3.73 7.24 -19.24
CA GLY A 403 -3.73 5.78 -19.39
C GLY A 403 -5.14 5.18 -19.35
N ALA A 404 -6.06 5.83 -18.65
CA ALA A 404 -7.45 5.44 -18.54
C ALA A 404 -8.37 6.61 -18.19
N PRO A 405 -9.70 6.46 -18.38
CA PRO A 405 -10.66 7.44 -17.90
C PRO A 405 -10.58 7.63 -16.38
N ALA A 406 -10.36 8.85 -15.92
CA ALA A 406 -10.32 9.24 -14.52
C ALA A 406 -11.09 10.55 -14.32
N GLU A 407 -11.72 10.73 -13.15
CA GLU A 407 -12.34 12.01 -12.79
C GLU A 407 -11.28 13.11 -12.63
N VAL A 408 -11.49 14.25 -13.30
CA VAL A 408 -10.59 15.41 -13.23
C VAL A 408 -11.39 16.68 -12.96
N GLY A 409 -11.08 17.37 -11.86
CA GLY A 409 -11.73 18.60 -11.42
C GLY A 409 -10.90 19.88 -11.66
N ARG A 410 -9.56 19.76 -11.75
CA ARG A 410 -8.67 20.89 -12.05
C ARG A 410 -7.34 20.44 -12.63
N LEU A 411 -6.67 21.37 -13.31
CA LEU A 411 -5.24 21.28 -13.60
C LEU A 411 -4.46 22.30 -12.78
N VAL A 412 -3.22 21.96 -12.45
CA VAL A 412 -2.22 22.92 -11.94
C VAL A 412 -1.09 22.96 -12.95
N LEU A 413 -0.79 24.16 -13.44
CA LEU A 413 0.25 24.39 -14.42
C LEU A 413 1.36 25.21 -13.81
N SER A 414 2.60 24.87 -14.11
CA SER A 414 3.77 25.60 -13.61
C SER A 414 4.73 26.01 -14.73
N LEU A 415 5.49 27.06 -14.46
CA LEU A 415 6.71 27.43 -15.19
C LEU A 415 7.90 27.42 -14.22
N PRO A 416 9.15 27.40 -14.74
CA PRO A 416 10.31 27.46 -13.86
C PRO A 416 10.28 28.65 -12.91
N GLY A 417 10.51 28.41 -11.63
CA GLY A 417 10.32 29.42 -10.58
C GLY A 417 11.19 30.67 -10.74
N ALA A 418 12.35 30.54 -11.39
CA ALA A 418 13.28 31.65 -11.64
C ALA A 418 12.85 32.57 -12.81
N TRP A 419 11.81 32.20 -13.57
CA TRP A 419 11.39 32.97 -14.73
C TRP A 419 10.61 34.23 -14.38
N GLY A 420 10.81 35.29 -15.17
CA GLY A 420 10.02 36.51 -15.07
C GLY A 420 8.53 36.29 -15.36
N ALA A 421 7.69 37.10 -14.70
CA ALA A 421 6.23 37.02 -14.81
C ALA A 421 5.76 37.13 -16.27
N ARG A 422 4.79 36.29 -16.65
CA ARG A 422 4.23 36.26 -18.00
C ARG A 422 2.80 35.75 -18.00
N THR A 423 2.06 36.08 -19.04
CA THR A 423 0.73 35.52 -19.27
C THR A 423 0.78 34.59 -20.47
N GLN A 424 0.27 33.37 -20.31
CA GLN A 424 0.01 32.48 -21.43
C GLN A 424 -1.50 32.32 -21.63
N THR A 425 -1.96 32.49 -22.87
CA THR A 425 -3.35 32.26 -23.25
C THR A 425 -3.50 30.82 -23.67
N LEU A 426 -4.38 30.07 -22.98
CA LEU A 426 -4.62 28.66 -23.26
C LEU A 426 -6.07 28.26 -23.04
N SER A 427 -6.46 27.15 -23.67
CA SER A 427 -7.66 26.38 -23.34
C SER A 427 -7.29 24.95 -22.96
N VAL A 428 -8.22 24.26 -22.28
CA VAL A 428 -8.09 22.83 -21.98
C VAL A 428 -9.18 22.09 -22.70
N LEU A 429 -8.77 21.09 -23.49
CA LEU A 429 -9.64 20.13 -24.15
C LEU A 429 -9.45 18.77 -23.48
N ALA A 430 -10.50 17.96 -23.43
CA ALA A 430 -10.41 16.59 -22.92
C ALA A 430 -11.12 15.57 -23.81
N SER A 431 -10.72 14.32 -23.67
CA SER A 431 -11.25 13.20 -24.44
C SER A 431 -11.15 11.89 -23.63
N THR A 432 -12.02 10.93 -23.91
CA THR A 432 -11.94 9.55 -23.39
C THR A 432 -11.33 8.58 -24.40
N ASP A 433 -11.39 8.89 -25.70
CA ASP A 433 -11.01 8.01 -26.82
C ASP A 433 -9.69 8.42 -27.50
N GLY A 434 -9.20 9.64 -27.27
CA GLY A 434 -8.00 10.20 -27.87
C GLY A 434 -8.22 10.85 -29.24
N SER A 435 -9.44 10.80 -29.76
CA SER A 435 -9.83 11.33 -31.08
C SER A 435 -10.85 12.46 -30.99
N SER A 436 -11.88 12.30 -30.16
CA SER A 436 -12.99 13.24 -30.00
C SER A 436 -12.73 14.12 -28.78
N TYR A 437 -12.44 15.40 -28.98
CA TYR A 437 -12.15 16.33 -27.90
C TYR A 437 -13.28 17.32 -27.67
N THR A 438 -13.59 17.57 -26.40
CA THR A 438 -14.49 18.63 -25.95
C THR A 438 -13.70 19.68 -25.17
N THR A 439 -14.13 20.94 -25.25
CA THR A 439 -13.53 22.02 -24.47
C THR A 439 -14.06 21.97 -23.03
N VAL A 440 -13.15 21.92 -22.08
CA VAL A 440 -13.45 21.75 -20.65
C VAL A 440 -12.95 22.90 -19.78
N ALA A 441 -12.08 23.74 -20.33
CA ALA A 441 -11.85 25.12 -19.93
C ALA A 441 -11.66 25.96 -21.20
N GLY A 442 -12.44 27.03 -21.35
CA GLY A 442 -12.36 27.95 -22.49
C GLY A 442 -11.05 28.72 -22.54
N PRO A 443 -10.75 29.40 -23.67
CA PRO A 443 -9.54 30.19 -23.81
C PRO A 443 -9.48 31.33 -22.78
N SER A 444 -8.43 31.36 -21.98
CA SER A 444 -8.19 32.40 -20.98
C SER A 444 -6.70 32.68 -20.84
N GLY A 445 -6.36 33.90 -20.43
CA GLY A 445 -4.99 34.30 -20.10
C GLY A 445 -4.66 33.97 -18.65
N TYR A 446 -3.69 33.08 -18.43
CA TYR A 446 -3.21 32.72 -17.10
C TYR A 446 -1.88 33.41 -16.83
N ARG A 447 -1.85 34.22 -15.78
CA ARG A 447 -0.66 34.95 -15.37
C ARG A 447 0.18 34.12 -14.40
N PHE A 448 1.35 33.71 -14.87
CA PHE A 448 2.40 33.10 -14.08
C PHE A 448 3.24 34.21 -13.45
N ASP A 449 3.35 34.21 -12.12
CA ASP A 449 4.14 35.17 -11.36
C ASP A 449 5.10 34.43 -10.43
N PRO A 450 6.42 34.71 -10.45
CA PRO A 450 7.36 34.10 -9.52
C PRO A 450 7.01 34.38 -8.04
N ALA A 451 6.30 35.47 -7.72
CA ALA A 451 5.75 35.70 -6.38
C ALA A 451 4.73 34.62 -5.95
N ALA A 452 4.04 34.01 -6.91
CA ALA A 452 3.14 32.87 -6.74
C ALA A 452 3.78 31.56 -7.22
N GLN A 453 5.12 31.45 -7.14
CA GLN A 453 5.89 30.28 -7.56
C GLN A 453 5.65 29.89 -9.03
N ASN A 454 5.32 30.86 -9.89
CA ASN A 454 5.00 30.65 -11.31
C ASN A 454 4.03 29.48 -11.51
N THR A 455 2.98 29.43 -10.71
CA THR A 455 1.98 28.35 -10.74
C THR A 455 0.58 28.95 -10.87
N VAL A 456 -0.26 28.30 -11.68
CA VAL A 456 -1.66 28.70 -11.91
C VAL A 456 -2.56 27.48 -11.83
N THR A 457 -3.74 27.65 -11.25
CA THR A 457 -4.77 26.62 -11.22
C THR A 457 -5.80 26.89 -12.31
N VAL A 458 -6.06 25.89 -13.15
CA VAL A 458 -7.05 25.92 -14.20
C VAL A 458 -8.24 25.06 -13.78
N PRO A 459 -9.36 25.68 -13.32
CA PRO A 459 -10.58 24.92 -13.09
C PRO A 459 -11.06 24.34 -14.43
N VAL A 460 -11.49 23.08 -14.40
CA VAL A 460 -12.15 22.45 -15.55
C VAL A 460 -13.52 21.98 -15.12
N THR A 461 -14.48 21.87 -16.05
CA THR A 461 -15.72 21.15 -15.76
C THR A 461 -15.35 19.76 -15.23
N ALA A 462 -15.90 19.30 -14.10
CA ALA A 462 -15.58 17.96 -13.60
C ALA A 462 -16.11 16.86 -14.53
N GLY A 463 -15.43 15.71 -14.58
CA GLY A 463 -15.89 14.55 -15.35
C GLY A 463 -14.76 13.59 -15.73
N SER A 464 -15.15 12.34 -16.01
CA SER A 464 -14.26 11.26 -16.44
C SER A 464 -13.58 11.53 -17.80
N ARG A 465 -12.24 11.48 -17.81
CA ARG A 465 -11.37 11.85 -18.94
C ARG A 465 -10.13 10.97 -18.97
N ARG A 466 -9.64 10.66 -20.16
CA ARG A 466 -8.35 9.97 -20.34
C ARG A 466 -7.28 10.91 -20.88
N TYR A 467 -7.62 11.74 -21.86
CA TYR A 467 -6.68 12.65 -22.50
C TYR A 467 -6.98 14.08 -22.08
N LEU A 468 -5.94 14.82 -21.70
CA LEU A 468 -5.99 16.24 -21.35
C LEU A 468 -5.06 17.00 -22.29
N ARG A 469 -5.61 17.86 -23.13
CA ARG A 469 -4.88 18.65 -24.11
C ARG A 469 -4.93 20.13 -23.75
N LEU A 470 -3.75 20.69 -23.47
CA LEU A 470 -3.57 22.13 -23.40
C LEU A 470 -3.34 22.66 -24.82
N VAL A 471 -4.05 23.73 -25.17
CA VAL A 471 -3.85 24.46 -26.43
C VAL A 471 -3.46 25.88 -26.11
N LEU A 472 -2.20 26.24 -26.39
CA LEU A 472 -1.63 27.56 -26.13
C LEU A 472 -1.66 28.40 -27.41
N THR A 473 -2.13 29.64 -27.29
CA THR A 473 -2.31 30.56 -28.42
C THR A 473 -1.50 31.86 -28.29
N ALA A 474 -1.04 32.20 -27.09
CA ALA A 474 -0.18 33.36 -26.86
C ALA A 474 0.67 33.17 -25.60
N ASN A 475 1.83 33.82 -25.56
CA ASN A 475 2.71 33.92 -24.40
C ASN A 475 3.41 35.29 -24.44
N THR A 476 3.29 36.08 -23.36
CA THR A 476 3.87 37.44 -23.32
C THR A 476 5.37 37.45 -23.05
N GLY A 477 5.94 36.34 -22.55
CA GLY A 477 7.36 36.25 -22.17
C GLY A 477 8.25 35.64 -23.24
N TRP A 478 7.69 34.87 -24.18
CA TRP A 478 8.42 34.19 -25.24
C TRP A 478 7.47 33.83 -26.39
N PRO A 479 7.90 33.79 -27.67
CA PRO A 479 7.01 33.48 -28.79
C PRO A 479 6.73 31.97 -28.96
N ALA A 480 6.56 31.21 -27.87
CA ALA A 480 6.24 29.77 -27.89
C ALA A 480 5.40 29.37 -26.68
N GLY A 481 4.71 28.23 -26.78
CA GLY A 481 4.10 27.58 -25.63
C GLY A 481 5.17 26.96 -24.76
N GLN A 482 5.12 27.21 -23.46
CA GLN A 482 6.10 26.70 -22.49
C GLN A 482 5.36 26.17 -21.26
N VAL A 483 5.72 24.99 -20.76
CA VAL A 483 5.13 24.42 -19.53
C VAL A 483 6.17 23.56 -18.81
N ALA A 484 6.38 23.78 -17.51
CA ALA A 484 7.23 22.95 -16.65
C ALA A 484 6.47 21.75 -16.06
N GLU A 485 5.23 21.95 -15.65
CA GLU A 485 4.39 20.87 -15.13
C GLU A 485 2.96 21.04 -15.61
N VAL A 486 2.36 19.94 -16.07
CA VAL A 486 0.92 19.75 -16.28
C VAL A 486 0.46 18.73 -15.27
N GLN A 487 -0.16 19.19 -14.20
CA GLN A 487 -0.65 18.34 -13.13
C GLN A 487 -2.17 18.23 -13.19
N ALA A 488 -2.71 17.04 -12.94
CA ALA A 488 -4.14 16.78 -13.01
C ALA A 488 -4.67 16.21 -11.69
N TYR A 489 -5.80 16.71 -11.22
CA TYR A 489 -6.32 16.43 -9.88
C TYR A 489 -7.83 16.17 -9.90
N ARG A 490 -8.29 15.31 -8.98
CA ARG A 490 -9.72 14.95 -8.87
C ARG A 490 -10.53 16.07 -8.23
N THR A 491 -9.94 16.78 -7.28
CA THR A 491 -10.65 17.86 -6.57
C THR A 491 -10.89 19.06 -7.48
N SER A 492 -12.07 19.67 -7.37
CA SER A 492 -12.31 21.00 -7.93
C SER A 492 -11.51 22.05 -7.15
N VAL A 493 -11.40 23.26 -7.68
CA VAL A 493 -10.86 24.40 -6.92
C VAL A 493 -11.77 24.64 -5.70
N PRO A 494 -11.23 24.88 -4.49
CA PRO A 494 -12.00 25.35 -3.34
C PRO A 494 -12.81 26.61 -3.62
#